data_AF-A0A3N6N084-F1
#
_entry.id   AF-A0A3N6N084-F1
#
_cell.length_a   1.000
_cell.length_b   1.000
_cell.length_c   1.000
_cell.angle_alpha   90.00
_cell.angle_beta   90.00
_cell.angle_gamma   90.00
#
_symmetry.space_group_name_H-M   'P 1'
#
loop_
_entity.id
_entity.type
_entity.pdbx_description
1 polymer ?
#
loop_
_entity_poly.entity_id
_entity_poly.type
_entity_poly.pdbx_seq_one_letter_code
_entity_poly.pdbx_strand_id
1 'polypeptide(L)' 'MCAKDDRILVTVQDDGVGCPTEVRSGLGTQLISLLASQMKGTVMRRPLPKGCEVQVSLALDA' A
#
# COMPACT_ATOMS: atom_id res chain seq x y z
N MET A 1 -14.71 20.80 14.46
CA MET A 1 -13.56 20.92 13.53
C MET A 1 -13.44 19.59 12.81
N CYS A 2 -13.85 19.52 11.54
CA CYS A 2 -13.69 18.29 10.76
C CYS A 2 -12.25 18.25 10.27
N ALA A 3 -11.47 17.26 10.72
CA ALA A 3 -10.14 17.00 10.17
C ALA A 3 -10.33 16.69 8.69
N LYS A 4 -9.79 17.55 7.82
CA LYS A 4 -9.56 17.20 6.42
C LYS A 4 -8.46 16.15 6.48
N ASP A 5 -8.81 14.88 6.29
CA ASP A 5 -7.80 13.84 6.13
C ASP A 5 -7.10 14.12 4.79
N ASP A 6 -6.05 14.96 4.82
CA ASP A 6 -5.18 15.31 3.68
C ASP A 6 -4.32 14.10 3.28
N ARG A 7 -4.96 12.96 3.04
CA ARG A 7 -4.33 11.70 2.69
C ARG A 7 -5.04 11.08 1.49
N ILE A 8 -4.24 10.60 0.54
CA ILE A 8 -4.71 9.79 -0.58
C ILE A 8 -4.53 8.33 -0.18
N LEU A 9 -5.58 7.53 -0.35
CA LEU A 9 -5.52 6.08 -0.26
C LEU A 9 -5.61 5.49 -1.66
N VAL A 10 -4.53 4.86 -2.12
CA VAL A 10 -4.49 4.10 -3.36
C VAL A 10 -4.67 2.63 -3.03
N THR A 11 -5.71 2.01 -3.60
CA THR A 11 -5.99 0.58 -3.41
C THR A 11 -5.85 -0.13 -4.75
N VAL A 12 -5.06 -1.20 -4.77
CA VAL A 12 -4.95 -2.12 -5.91
C VAL A 12 -5.39 -3.49 -5.44
N GLN A 13 -6.36 -4.07 -6.14
CA GLN A 13 -6.84 -5.42 -5.92
C GLN A 13 -6.64 -6.25 -7.19
N ASP A 14 -6.17 -7.47 -7.02
CA ASP A 14 -6.19 -8.50 -8.05
C ASP A 14 -7.01 -9.69 -7.56
N ASP A 15 -7.54 -10.49 -8.49
CA ASP A 15 -8.26 -11.73 -8.21
C ASP A 15 -7.49 -12.97 -8.70
N GLY A 16 -6.16 -12.87 -8.75
CA GLY A 16 -5.26 -13.94 -9.16
C GLY A 16 -5.05 -15.02 -8.09
N VAL A 17 -3.91 -15.72 -8.17
CA VAL A 17 -3.55 -16.82 -7.25
C VAL A 17 -3.34 -16.35 -5.80
N GLY A 18 -3.28 -15.04 -5.57
CA GLY A 18 -2.88 -14.43 -4.31
C GLY A 18 -1.37 -14.45 -4.14
N CYS A 19 -0.88 -13.88 -3.04
CA CYS A 19 0.54 -13.97 -2.73
C CYS A 19 0.79 -14.56 -1.34
N PRO A 20 1.95 -15.20 -1.13
CA PRO A 20 2.29 -15.84 0.13
C PRO A 20 2.17 -14.88 1.32
N THR A 21 1.84 -15.41 2.50
CA THR A 21 1.84 -14.63 3.76
C THR A 21 3.23 -14.10 4.10
N GLU A 22 4.27 -14.88 3.82
CA GLU A 22 5.67 -14.47 3.97
C GLU A 22 6.18 -13.83 2.68
N VAL A 23 6.10 -12.49 2.61
CA VAL A 23 6.64 -11.73 1.49
C VAL A 23 8.15 -11.58 1.69
N ARG A 24 8.94 -12.19 0.80
CA ARG A 24 10.38 -11.89 0.73
C ARG A 24 10.56 -10.49 0.16
N SER A 25 11.37 -9.67 0.83
CA SER A 25 11.75 -8.35 0.33
C SER A 25 12.49 -8.51 -1.00
N GLY A 26 12.00 -7.84 -2.05
CA GLY A 26 12.66 -7.68 -3.34
C GLY A 26 12.77 -6.20 -3.73
N LEU A 27 13.35 -5.92 -4.90
CA LEU A 27 13.55 -4.55 -5.38
C LEU A 27 12.23 -3.76 -5.44
N GLY A 28 11.15 -4.38 -5.94
CA GLY A 28 9.83 -3.74 -6.02
C GLY A 28 9.26 -3.36 -4.65
N THR A 29 9.33 -4.26 -3.67
CA THR A 29 8.82 -3.98 -2.30
C THR A 29 9.66 -2.90 -1.59
N GLN A 30 10.97 -2.86 -1.85
CA GLN A 30 11.86 -1.82 -1.33
C GLN A 30 11.55 -0.46 -1.94
N LEU A 31 11.38 -0.40 -3.26
CA LEU A 31 11.05 0.82 -3.98
C LEU A 31 9.74 1.43 -3.47
N ILE A 32 8.66 0.65 -3.40
CA ILE A 32 7.36 1.19 -2.96
C ILE A 32 7.40 1.65 -1.50
N SER A 33 8.15 0.95 -0.64
CA SER A 33 8.30 1.33 0.77
C SER A 33 9.05 2.65 0.91
N LEU A 34 10.11 2.83 0.11
CA LEU A 34 10.91 4.05 0.07
C LEU A 34 10.12 5.24 -0.48
N LEU A 35 9.33 5.04 -1.54
CA LEU A 35 8.45 6.09 -2.09
C LEU A 35 7.36 6.49 -1.10
N ALA A 36 6.64 5.52 -0.52
CA ALA A 36 5.62 5.79 0.48
C ALA A 36 6.21 6.53 1.69
N SER A 37 7.37 6.11 2.19
CA SER A 37 8.04 6.78 3.31
C SER A 37 8.40 8.24 3.00
N GLN A 38 8.89 8.53 1.79
CA GLN A 38 9.20 9.91 1.37
C GLN A 38 7.95 10.80 1.35
N MET A 39 6.79 10.22 1.03
CA MET A 39 5.49 10.91 0.99
C MET A 39 4.73 10.83 2.33
N LYS A 40 5.42 10.55 3.46
CA LYS A 40 4.83 10.41 4.80
C LYS A 40 3.66 9.40 4.83
N GLY A 41 3.83 8.36 4.04
CA GLY A 41 2.86 7.34 3.70
C GLY A 41 3.17 5.98 4.31
N THR A 42 2.27 5.03 4.08
CA THR A 42 2.42 3.63 4.50
C THR A 42 1.98 2.70 3.38
N VAL A 43 2.56 1.49 3.37
CA VAL A 43 2.15 0.40 2.47
C VAL A 43 1.62 -0.75 3.31
N MET A 44 0.43 -1.22 3.00
CA MET A 44 -0.16 -2.41 3.58
C MET A 44 -0.54 -3.40 2.49
N ARG A 45 -0.35 -4.68 2.79
CA ARG A 45 -0.76 -5.78 1.94
C ARG A 45 -1.67 -6.71 2.73
N ARG A 46 -2.77 -7.13 2.11
CA ARG A 46 -3.75 -8.03 2.71
C ARG A 46 -4.06 -9.17 1.73
N PRO A 47 -3.78 -10.43 2.08
CA PRO A 47 -4.27 -11.56 1.29
C PRO A 47 -5.81 -11.57 1.34
N LEU A 48 -6.43 -11.88 0.20
CA LEU A 48 -7.87 -12.03 0.07
C LEU A 48 -8.22 -13.52 -0.14
N PRO A 49 -9.49 -13.93 0.05
CA PRO A 49 -9.91 -15.29 -0.31
C PRO A 49 -9.62 -15.65 -1.77
N LYS A 50 -9.61 -14.65 -2.66
CA LYS A 50 -9.17 -14.74 -4.05
C LYS A 50 -8.31 -13.53 -4.38
N GLY A 51 -7.04 -13.75 -4.73
CA GLY A 51 -6.09 -12.70 -5.05
C GLY A 51 -5.53 -11.94 -3.86
N CYS A 52 -5.22 -10.66 -4.05
CA CYS A 52 -4.54 -9.82 -3.06
C CYS A 52 -5.04 -8.38 -3.13
N GLU A 53 -4.93 -7.69 -1.99
CA GLU A 53 -5.10 -6.25 -1.92
C GLU A 53 -3.80 -5.60 -1.43
N VAL A 54 -3.44 -4.49 -2.06
CA VAL A 54 -2.39 -3.58 -1.59
C VAL A 54 -3.01 -2.20 -1.41
N GLN A 55 -2.75 -1.59 -0.26
CA GLN A 55 -3.17 -0.25 0.09
C GLN A 55 -1.95 0.61 0.34
N VAL A 56 -1.89 1.77 -0.29
CA VAL A 56 -0.85 2.77 -0.08
C VAL A 56 -1.51 4.06 0.39
N SER A 57 -1.19 4.48 1.61
CA SER A 57 -1.60 5.79 2.12
C SER A 57 -0.48 6.79 1.86
N LEU A 58 -0.80 7.98 1.38
CA LEU A 58 0.15 9.06 1.08
C LEU A 58 -0.38 10.35 1.68
N ALA A 59 0.48 11.21 2.23
CA ALA A 59 0.06 12.56 2.58
C ALA A 59 -0.07 13.40 1.30
N LEU A 60 -1.13 14.20 1.19
CA LEU A 60 -1.20 15.30 0.25
C LEU A 60 -0.31 16.41 0.81
N ASP A 61 0.81 16.68 0.15
CA ASP A 61 1.53 17.93 0.39
C ASP A 61 0.67 19.06 -0.18
N ALA A 62 0.31 20.02 0.66
CA ALA A 62 -0.48 21.20 0.30
C ALA A 62 0.34 22.25 -0.46
#